data_AF-A0A954MUS3-F1
#
_entry.id   AF-A0A954MUS3-F1
#
_cell.length_a   1.000
_cell.length_b   1.000
_cell.length_c   1.000
_cell.angle_alpha   90.00
_cell.angle_beta   90.00
_cell.angle_gamma   90.00
#
_symmetry.space_group_name_H-M   'P 1'
#
loop_
_entity.id
_entity.type
_entity.pdbx_description
1 polymer ?
#
loop_
_entity_poly.entity_id
_entity_poly.type
_entity_poly.pdbx_seq_one_letter_code
_entity_poly.pdbx_strand_id
1 'polypeptide(L)'
;MEEIRRAKNPLRIHIPEELVPALRALRARQTDWRELIEREDVVHLFYGLGPAGFLTFDGRIIVDSSDWIPSEGTYEVEDTEPETAWKGFRIAAKNFHCPELLQLLPTEPREAIPCPVCHGHGMMKFKRENQPDMELICGCHGLGWI
;
A
#
# COMPACT_ATOMS: atom_id res chain seq x y z
N MET A 1 -10.03 12.81 -15.41
CA MET A 1 -9.01 12.84 -14.33
C MET A 1 -7.98 13.94 -14.56
N GLU A 2 -7.50 14.56 -13.48
CA GLU A 2 -6.31 15.43 -13.50
C GLU A 2 -5.05 14.65 -13.91
N GLU A 3 -4.03 15.39 -14.36
CA GLU A 3 -2.72 14.84 -14.73
C GLU A 3 -1.97 14.36 -13.48
N ILE A 4 -1.34 13.17 -13.56
CA ILE A 4 -0.58 12.63 -12.42
C ILE A 4 0.69 13.47 -12.25
N ARG A 5 0.82 14.14 -11.11
CA ARG A 5 2.04 14.88 -10.78
C ARG A 5 3.18 13.91 -10.53
N ARG A 6 4.23 14.00 -11.35
CA ARG A 6 5.44 13.17 -11.23
C ARG A 6 6.31 13.60 -10.05
N ALA A 7 6.83 12.63 -9.31
CA ALA A 7 7.84 12.84 -8.29
C ALA A 7 9.18 13.22 -8.91
N LYS A 8 9.98 14.04 -8.20
CA LYS A 8 11.35 14.40 -8.64
C LYS A 8 12.30 13.23 -8.52
N ASN A 9 12.25 12.54 -7.38
CA ASN A 9 12.98 11.31 -7.09
C ASN A 9 11.95 10.23 -6.78
N PRO A 10 11.50 9.49 -7.80
CA PRO A 10 10.30 8.70 -7.64
C PRO A 10 10.61 7.35 -7.02
N LEU A 11 9.80 6.90 -6.06
CA LEU A 11 9.95 5.60 -5.44
C LEU A 11 9.72 4.50 -6.48
N ARG A 12 10.62 3.51 -6.53
CA ARG A 12 10.53 2.37 -7.42
C ARG A 12 10.59 1.07 -6.63
N ILE A 13 9.52 0.31 -6.72
CA ILE A 13 9.36 -0.99 -6.10
C ILE A 13 9.75 -2.04 -7.13
N HIS A 14 10.72 -2.88 -6.79
CA HIS A 14 11.01 -4.05 -7.60
C HIS A 14 9.89 -5.07 -7.42
N ILE A 15 9.20 -5.41 -8.51
CA ILE A 15 8.16 -6.43 -8.53
C ILE A 15 8.80 -7.72 -9.05
N PRO A 16 8.92 -8.78 -8.24
CA PRO A 16 9.40 -10.07 -8.71
C PRO A 16 8.50 -10.62 -9.82
N GLU A 17 9.09 -11.24 -10.86
CA GLU A 17 8.33 -11.74 -12.02
C GLU A 17 7.26 -12.76 -11.61
N GLU A 18 7.56 -13.57 -10.59
CA GLU A 18 6.65 -14.55 -10.00
C GLU A 18 5.41 -13.93 -9.34
N LEU A 19 5.48 -12.65 -8.94
CA LEU A 19 4.37 -11.94 -8.31
C LEU A 19 3.41 -11.33 -9.34
N VAL A 20 3.86 -11.11 -10.57
CA VAL A 20 3.07 -10.47 -11.63
C VAL A 20 1.72 -11.18 -11.88
N PRO A 21 1.64 -12.52 -12.00
CA PRO A 21 0.35 -13.20 -12.17
C PRO A 21 -0.64 -12.95 -11.04
N ALA A 22 -0.19 -12.93 -9.78
CA ALA A 22 -1.04 -12.67 -8.63
C ALA A 22 -1.57 -11.22 -8.63
N LEU A 23 -0.72 -10.26 -8.99
CA LEU A 23 -1.11 -8.86 -9.16
C LEU A 23 -2.12 -8.66 -10.31
N ARG A 24 -1.93 -9.37 -11.42
CA ARG A 24 -2.89 -9.35 -12.54
C ARG A 24 -4.25 -9.93 -12.14
N ALA A 25 -4.25 -11.04 -11.41
CA ALA A 25 -5.47 -11.64 -10.88
C ALA A 25 -6.15 -10.75 -9.83
N LEU A 26 -5.38 -10.03 -9.01
CA LEU A 26 -5.90 -9.03 -8.09
C LEU A 26 -6.55 -7.87 -8.85
N ARG A 27 -5.85 -7.25 -9.80
CA ARG A 27 -6.38 -6.18 -10.65
C ARG A 27 -7.69 -6.58 -11.35
N ALA A 28 -7.76 -7.79 -11.90
CA ALA A 28 -8.96 -8.27 -12.61
C ALA A 28 -10.21 -8.38 -11.71
N ARG A 29 -10.04 -8.46 -10.38
CA ARG A 29 -11.13 -8.48 -9.39
C ARG A 29 -11.49 -7.08 -8.88
N GLN A 30 -10.69 -6.06 -9.17
CA GLN A 30 -10.89 -4.69 -8.72
C GLN A 30 -11.70 -3.92 -9.77
N THR A 31 -12.89 -3.45 -9.37
CA THR A 31 -13.81 -2.70 -10.24
C THR A 31 -13.87 -1.21 -9.92
N ASP A 32 -13.41 -0.83 -8.73
CA ASP A 32 -13.39 0.55 -8.26
C ASP A 32 -12.22 1.32 -8.91
N TRP A 33 -12.30 2.65 -9.06
CA TRP A 33 -11.28 3.46 -9.77
C TRP A 33 -10.95 2.99 -11.19
N ARG A 34 -11.94 2.41 -11.89
CA ARG A 34 -11.79 1.80 -13.23
C ARG A 34 -11.00 2.66 -14.22
N GLU A 35 -11.26 3.96 -14.28
CA GLU A 35 -10.59 4.88 -15.21
C GLU A 35 -9.07 4.95 -14.94
N LEU A 36 -8.64 5.02 -13.66
CA LEU A 36 -7.22 5.03 -13.28
C LEU A 36 -6.59 3.64 -13.45
N ILE A 37 -7.29 2.59 -13.04
CA ILE A 37 -6.87 1.18 -13.20
C ILE A 37 -6.62 0.82 -14.67
N GLU A 38 -7.48 1.28 -15.57
CA GLU A 38 -7.35 1.05 -17.01
C GLU A 38 -6.24 1.92 -17.62
N ARG A 39 -6.14 3.20 -17.25
CA ARG A 39 -5.16 4.14 -17.82
C ARG A 39 -3.72 3.82 -17.42
N GLU A 40 -3.47 3.57 -16.14
CA GLU A 40 -2.10 3.41 -15.61
C GLU A 40 -1.70 1.93 -15.45
N ASP A 41 -2.60 1.00 -15.73
CA ASP A 41 -2.42 -0.43 -15.47
C ASP A 41 -1.96 -0.68 -14.02
N VAL A 42 -2.82 -0.33 -13.07
CA VAL A 42 -2.51 -0.37 -11.62
C VAL A 42 -3.30 -1.41 -10.86
N VAL A 43 -2.76 -1.79 -9.71
CA VAL A 43 -3.42 -2.52 -8.62
C VAL A 43 -3.76 -1.52 -7.52
N HIS A 44 -5.02 -1.51 -7.08
CA HIS A 44 -5.44 -0.74 -5.90
C HIS A 44 -4.91 -1.39 -4.61
N LEU A 45 -4.27 -0.59 -3.75
CA LEU A 45 -3.66 -1.05 -2.50
C LEU A 45 -4.54 -0.75 -1.29
N PHE A 46 -5.00 0.49 -1.15
CA PHE A 46 -5.79 0.92 0.00
C PHE A 46 -6.66 2.12 -0.32
N TYR A 47 -7.77 2.26 0.40
CA TYR A 47 -8.64 3.42 0.44
C TYR A 47 -9.50 3.38 1.72
N GLY A 48 -10.07 4.52 2.11
CA GLY A 48 -11.12 4.63 3.13
C GLY A 48 -10.71 5.43 4.38
N LEU A 49 -9.52 5.17 4.94
CA LEU A 49 -8.94 5.94 6.05
C LEU A 49 -7.72 6.77 5.58
N GLY A 50 -7.84 7.35 4.40
CA GLY A 50 -6.82 8.16 3.75
C GLY A 50 -7.01 8.18 2.23
N PRO A 51 -6.10 8.88 1.52
CA PRO A 51 -6.12 8.93 0.06
C PRO A 51 -5.97 7.52 -0.54
N ALA A 52 -6.45 7.32 -1.76
CA ALA A 52 -6.37 6.01 -2.41
C ALA A 52 -4.93 5.76 -2.87
N GLY A 53 -4.36 4.59 -2.57
CA GLY A 53 -3.02 4.20 -3.01
C GLY A 53 -3.03 3.09 -4.05
N PHE A 54 -2.13 3.16 -5.02
CA PHE A 54 -2.04 2.24 -6.16
C PHE A 54 -0.60 1.83 -6.45
N LEU A 55 -0.40 0.59 -6.91
CA LEU A 55 0.86 0.06 -7.43
C LEU A 55 0.75 -0.14 -8.94
N THR A 56 1.62 0.47 -9.72
CA THR A 56 1.73 0.18 -11.16
C THR A 56 2.61 -1.06 -11.41
N PHE A 57 2.44 -1.73 -12.56
CA PHE A 57 3.31 -2.87 -12.93
C PHE A 57 4.76 -2.48 -13.26
N ASP A 58 5.05 -1.20 -13.49
CA ASP A 58 6.42 -0.68 -13.61
C ASP A 58 7.02 -0.22 -12.25
N GLY A 59 6.34 -0.53 -11.14
CA GLY A 59 6.89 -0.36 -9.79
C GLY A 59 6.70 1.03 -9.17
N ARG A 60 5.88 1.90 -9.76
CA ARG A 60 5.54 3.21 -9.18
C ARG A 60 4.44 3.04 -8.13
N ILE A 61 4.46 3.94 -7.15
CA ILE A 61 3.33 4.12 -6.23
C ILE A 61 2.63 5.42 -6.58
N ILE A 62 1.33 5.34 -6.84
CA ILE A 62 0.48 6.49 -7.14
C ILE A 62 -0.48 6.67 -5.97
N VAL A 63 -0.68 7.91 -5.55
CA VAL A 63 -1.68 8.28 -4.56
C VAL A 63 -2.67 9.24 -5.19
N ASP A 64 -3.95 8.93 -5.06
CA ASP A 64 -5.04 9.85 -5.39
C ASP A 64 -5.58 10.47 -4.10
N SER A 65 -5.21 11.73 -3.88
CA SER A 65 -5.60 12.54 -2.74
C SER A 65 -6.76 13.48 -3.05
N SER A 66 -7.32 13.44 -4.27
CA SER A 66 -8.34 14.40 -4.73
C SER A 66 -9.58 14.48 -3.82
N ASP A 67 -10.02 13.34 -3.25
CA ASP A 67 -11.15 13.27 -2.32
C ASP A 67 -10.80 13.73 -0.88
N TRP A 68 -9.52 13.72 -0.50
CA TRP A 68 -9.05 13.98 0.87
C TRP A 68 -8.43 15.36 1.02
N ILE A 69 -7.50 15.70 0.13
CA ILE A 69 -6.79 16.97 0.06
C ILE A 69 -6.83 17.42 -1.41
N PRO A 70 -7.92 18.10 -1.84
CA PRO A 70 -8.11 18.44 -3.25
C PRO A 70 -6.96 19.21 -3.90
N SER A 71 -6.20 19.99 -3.12
CA SER A 71 -5.03 20.74 -3.61
C SER A 71 -3.82 19.88 -3.98
N GLU A 72 -3.78 18.60 -3.57
CA GLU A 72 -2.69 17.68 -3.88
C GLU A 72 -2.95 16.87 -5.15
N GLY A 73 -4.22 16.63 -5.49
CA GLY A 73 -4.64 15.85 -6.65
C GLY A 73 -4.09 14.41 -6.63
N THR A 74 -3.83 13.88 -7.83
CA THR A 74 -3.18 12.57 -8.00
C THR A 74 -1.67 12.76 -8.24
N TYR A 75 -0.83 12.04 -7.49
CA TYR A 75 0.62 12.18 -7.56
C TYR A 75 1.36 10.86 -7.41
N GLU A 76 2.60 10.84 -7.90
CA GLU A 76 3.55 9.74 -7.72
C GLU A 76 4.36 9.94 -6.43
N VAL A 77 4.56 8.88 -5.65
CA VAL A 77 5.25 8.93 -4.35
C VAL A 77 6.76 9.10 -4.53
N GLU A 78 7.37 9.93 -3.69
CA GLU A 78 8.83 10.13 -3.65
C GLU A 78 9.54 9.02 -2.88
N ASP A 79 10.82 8.78 -3.20
CA ASP A 79 11.67 7.81 -2.49
C ASP A 79 11.94 8.15 -1.03
N THR A 80 11.67 9.40 -0.63
CA THR A 80 11.74 9.89 0.74
C THR A 80 10.54 9.49 1.62
N GLU A 81 9.47 8.95 1.03
CA GLU A 81 8.24 8.54 1.73
C GLU A 81 7.85 7.06 1.47
N PRO A 82 8.80 6.10 1.60
CA PRO A 82 8.57 4.71 1.22
C PRO A 82 7.53 4.01 2.11
N GLU A 83 7.26 4.53 3.31
CA GLU A 83 6.26 4.01 4.22
C GLU A 83 4.85 4.02 3.65
N THR A 84 4.56 4.90 2.69
CA THR A 84 3.28 4.92 1.96
C THR A 84 3.08 3.61 1.21
N ALA A 85 4.12 3.10 0.55
CA ALA A 85 4.11 1.82 -0.14
C ALA A 85 3.93 0.65 0.84
N TRP A 86 4.72 0.65 1.92
CA TRP A 86 4.73 -0.45 2.89
C TRP A 86 3.39 -0.63 3.60
N LYS A 87 2.79 0.48 4.04
CA LYS A 87 1.42 0.50 4.59
C LYS A 87 0.44 -0.08 3.56
N GLY A 88 0.54 0.37 2.31
CA GLY A 88 -0.33 -0.08 1.23
C GLY A 88 -0.25 -1.58 0.97
N PHE A 89 0.96 -2.16 0.90
CA PHE A 89 1.13 -3.60 0.69
C PHE A 89 0.52 -4.42 1.82
N ARG A 90 0.73 -4.00 3.08
CA ARG A 90 0.16 -4.70 4.23
C ARG A 90 -1.37 -4.62 4.27
N ILE A 91 -1.94 -3.45 4.01
CA ILE A 91 -3.40 -3.26 3.95
C ILE A 91 -4.00 -4.10 2.82
N ALA A 92 -3.42 -4.01 1.63
CA ALA A 92 -3.86 -4.73 0.44
C ALA A 92 -3.79 -6.25 0.61
N ALA A 93 -2.69 -6.75 1.17
CA ALA A 93 -2.51 -8.18 1.44
C ALA A 93 -3.64 -8.75 2.31
N LYS A 94 -4.05 -7.98 3.33
CA LYS A 94 -5.16 -8.34 4.21
C LYS A 94 -6.51 -8.19 3.49
N ASN A 95 -6.83 -6.99 2.99
CA ASN A 95 -8.16 -6.65 2.50
C ASN A 95 -8.54 -7.42 1.23
N PHE A 96 -7.56 -7.75 0.38
CA PHE A 96 -7.79 -8.47 -0.86
C PHE A 96 -7.35 -9.95 -0.80
N HIS A 97 -7.00 -10.45 0.39
CA HIS A 97 -6.53 -11.81 0.60
C HIS A 97 -5.39 -12.20 -0.36
N CYS A 98 -4.38 -11.34 -0.47
CA CYS A 98 -3.24 -11.48 -1.38
C CYS A 98 -1.93 -11.42 -0.58
N PRO A 99 -1.61 -12.45 0.23
CA PRO A 99 -0.44 -12.44 1.11
C PRO A 99 0.89 -12.27 0.36
N GLU A 100 0.93 -12.57 -0.92
CA GLU A 100 2.10 -12.42 -1.79
C GLU A 100 2.57 -10.96 -1.90
N LEU A 101 1.67 -9.98 -1.71
CA LEU A 101 2.05 -8.56 -1.64
C LEU A 101 3.03 -8.25 -0.52
N LEU A 102 3.09 -9.07 0.54
CA LEU A 102 4.05 -8.89 1.63
C LEU A 102 5.49 -9.13 1.19
N GLN A 103 5.71 -9.79 0.05
CA GLN A 103 7.04 -9.97 -0.54
C GLN A 103 7.62 -8.65 -1.07
N LEU A 104 6.79 -7.63 -1.29
CA LEU A 104 7.21 -6.28 -1.71
C LEU A 104 7.67 -5.40 -0.54
N LEU A 105 7.53 -5.87 0.70
CA LEU A 105 8.07 -5.18 1.86
C LEU A 105 9.59 -5.28 1.89
N PRO A 106 10.29 -4.29 2.45
CA PRO A 106 11.73 -4.36 2.62
C PRO A 106 12.09 -5.56 3.50
N THR A 107 13.21 -6.19 3.19
CA THR A 107 13.77 -7.26 4.02
C THR A 107 14.10 -6.72 5.41
N GLU A 108 13.74 -7.48 6.44
CA GLU A 108 14.10 -7.16 7.83
C GLU A 108 15.62 -7.03 7.97
N PRO A 109 16.13 -5.86 8.41
CA PRO A 109 17.55 -5.69 8.69
C PRO A 109 18.02 -6.65 9.79
N ARG A 110 19.27 -7.11 9.71
CA ARG A 110 19.84 -8.05 10.69
C ARG A 110 19.78 -7.57 12.14
N GLU A 111 19.83 -6.26 12.35
CA GLU A 111 19.85 -5.62 13.67
C GLU A 111 18.47 -5.09 14.11
N ALA A 112 17.45 -5.25 13.26
CA ALA A 112 16.11 -4.83 13.60
C ALA A 112 15.56 -5.67 14.75
N ILE A 113 14.71 -5.06 15.57
CA ILE A 113 14.02 -5.76 16.65
C ILE A 113 12.51 -5.82 16.35
N PRO A 114 11.79 -6.83 16.87
CA PRO A 114 10.34 -6.84 16.77
C PRO A 114 9.76 -5.56 17.36
N CYS A 115 8.87 -4.91 16.61
CA CYS A 115 8.24 -3.68 17.05
C CYS A 115 7.50 -3.93 18.37
N PRO A 116 7.78 -3.17 19.45
CA PRO A 116 7.22 -3.45 20.78
C PRO A 116 5.71 -3.23 20.87
N VAL A 117 5.12 -2.52 19.90
CA VAL A 117 3.69 -2.21 19.86
C VAL A 117 2.88 -3.32 19.20
N CYS A 118 3.36 -3.85 18.06
CA CYS A 118 2.66 -4.92 17.33
C CYS A 118 3.29 -6.30 17.50
N HIS A 119 4.39 -6.41 18.24
CA HIS A 119 5.12 -7.65 18.49
C HIS A 119 5.45 -8.44 17.21
N GLY A 120 5.95 -7.78 16.17
CA GLY A 120 6.30 -8.44 14.90
C GLY A 120 5.19 -8.48 13.83
N HIS A 121 3.93 -8.21 14.19
CA HIS A 121 2.81 -8.46 13.27
C HIS A 121 2.58 -7.37 12.21
N GLY A 122 3.09 -6.15 12.42
CA GLY A 122 2.82 -4.99 11.56
C GLY A 122 1.41 -4.40 11.71
N MET A 123 0.51 -5.07 12.43
CA MET A 123 -0.86 -4.63 12.69
C MET A 123 -1.12 -4.56 14.20
N MET A 124 -1.91 -3.58 14.63
CA MET A 124 -2.42 -3.47 15.99
C MET A 124 -3.88 -3.95 16.02
N LYS A 125 -4.22 -4.82 16.97
CA LYS A 125 -5.59 -5.28 17.21
C LYS A 125 -6.23 -4.49 18.34
N PHE A 126 -7.40 -3.94 18.11
CA PHE A 126 -8.21 -3.25 19.10
C PHE A 126 -9.49 -4.03 19.32
N LYS A 127 -9.68 -4.47 20.57
CA LYS A 127 -10.95 -5.04 21.01
C LYS A 127 -11.82 -3.91 21.53
N ARG A 128 -13.04 -3.83 21.01
CA ARG A 128 -14.08 -2.94 21.53
C ARG A 128 -15.23 -3.80 22.03
N GLU A 129 -15.74 -3.48 23.20
CA GLU A 129 -16.87 -4.21 23.77
C GLU A 129 -18.07 -4.11 22.82
N ASN A 130 -18.68 -5.26 22.49
CA ASN A 130 -19.82 -5.38 21.59
C ASN A 130 -19.60 -4.85 20.15
N GLN A 131 -18.35 -4.74 19.69
CA GLN A 131 -18.04 -4.40 18.30
C GLN A 131 -17.06 -5.43 17.70
N PRO A 132 -17.04 -5.62 16.37
CA PRO A 132 -16.02 -6.41 15.72
C PRO A 132 -14.61 -5.89 16.05
N ASP A 133 -13.65 -6.82 16.18
CA ASP A 133 -12.25 -6.46 16.35
C ASP A 133 -11.80 -5.55 15.20
N MET A 134 -11.18 -4.43 15.55
CA MET A 134 -10.62 -3.49 14.59
C MET A 134 -9.11 -3.71 14.51
N GLU A 135 -8.56 -3.66 13.31
CA GLU A 135 -7.11 -3.67 13.11
C GLU A 135 -6.66 -2.41 12.40
N LEU A 136 -5.58 -1.82 12.89
CA LEU A 136 -4.92 -0.67 12.28
C LEU A 136 -3.48 -1.03 11.96
N ILE A 137 -2.92 -0.40 10.94
CA ILE A 137 -1.48 -0.50 10.67
C ILE A 137 -0.72 0.05 11.87
N CYS A 138 0.30 -0.69 12.30
CA CYS A 138 1.18 -0.26 13.38
C CYS A 138 2.02 0.96 12.97
N GLY A 139 2.44 1.77 13.95
CA GLY A 139 3.35 2.89 13.77
C GLY A 139 4.72 2.53 13.17
N CYS A 140 5.13 1.25 13.20
CA CYS A 140 6.27 0.74 12.42
C CYS A 140 5.97 0.61 10.91
N HIS A 141 5.04 1.41 10.40
CA HIS A 141 4.60 1.46 9.00
C HIS A 141 4.15 0.12 8.42
N GLY A 142 3.67 -0.78 9.28
CA GLY A 142 3.27 -2.11 8.87
C GLY A 142 4.41 -3.10 8.68
N LEU A 143 5.67 -2.74 8.98
CA LEU A 143 6.82 -3.63 8.78
C LEU A 143 6.86 -4.78 9.80
N GLY A 144 6.51 -4.49 11.05
CA GLY A 144 6.59 -5.44 12.15
C GLY A 144 7.85 -5.32 13.00
N TRP A 145 8.85 -4.58 12.52
CA TRP A 145 10.14 -4.34 13.18
C TRP A 145 10.49 -2.84 13.22
N ILE A 146 11.49 -2.47 14.03
CA ILE A 146 12.07 -1.12 14.12
C ILE A 146 13.59 -1.19 14.18
#